data_AF-A0A7J2PRW9-F1
#
_entry.id   AF-A0A7J2PRW9-F1
#
_cell.length_a   1.000
_cell.length_b   1.000
_cell.length_c   1.000
_cell.angle_alpha   90.00
_cell.angle_beta   90.00
_cell.angle_gamma   90.00
#
_symmetry.space_group_name_H-M   'P 1'
#
loop_
_entity.id
_entity.type
_entity.pdbx_description
1 polymer ?
#
loop_
_entity_poly.entity_id
_entity_poly.type
_entity_poly.pdbx_seq_one_letter_code
_entity_poly.pdbx_strand_id
1 'polypeptide(L)'
;MNEDWFDYCATLNESSLQDIEDDSIFLEWALMEGSERINELYRQLRTFLNYKFALIHQRYSKSPVNNNKTKNERNINNCRDLSDLIYEYLSLIKVIGAGENNLAKKIQDIMQRAKLHAGGFEIEILKKIKLLGGSIWKEIHILSEIEYYNSTLLNMVFKTAKLLCNAESTFYFPFSNFYKELEKNYIELEYEISSLLYTNREEQYDVKSRQPKVKILE
;
A
#
# COMPACT_ATOMS: atom_id res chain seq x y z
N MET A 1 -30.97 11.10 -5.98
CA MET A 1 -29.64 11.53 -6.47
C MET A 1 -29.31 12.76 -5.65
N ASN A 2 -28.35 12.67 -4.72
CA ASN A 2 -28.07 13.73 -3.76
C ASN A 2 -27.32 14.88 -4.43
N GLU A 3 -27.92 16.07 -4.36
CA GLU A 3 -27.34 17.35 -4.80
C GLU A 3 -26.19 17.81 -3.88
N ASP A 4 -26.01 17.18 -2.71
CA ASP A 4 -24.99 17.52 -1.71
C ASP A 4 -23.53 17.29 -2.17
N TRP A 5 -23.30 16.50 -3.23
CA TRP A 5 -21.93 16.22 -3.71
C TRP A 5 -21.31 17.42 -4.44
N PHE A 6 -22.13 18.26 -5.07
CA PHE A 6 -21.64 19.46 -5.76
C PHE A 6 -21.35 20.61 -4.80
N ASP A 7 -22.08 20.70 -3.68
CA ASP A 7 -21.83 21.71 -2.63
C ASP A 7 -20.51 21.45 -1.86
N TYR A 8 -20.05 20.21 -1.78
CA TYR A 8 -18.73 19.90 -1.21
C TYR A 8 -17.58 20.40 -2.11
N CYS A 9 -17.78 20.43 -3.42
CA CYS A 9 -16.81 21.04 -4.34
C CYS A 9 -16.87 22.58 -4.31
N ALA A 10 -18.03 23.17 -4.02
CA ALA A 10 -18.21 24.62 -3.91
C ALA A 10 -17.58 25.22 -2.62
N THR A 11 -17.30 24.38 -1.61
CA THR A 11 -16.70 24.79 -0.33
C THR A 11 -15.18 24.61 -0.27
N LEU A 12 -14.54 24.18 -1.37
CA LEU A 12 -13.11 24.41 -1.57
C LEU A 12 -12.91 25.92 -1.70
N ASN A 13 -12.63 26.58 -0.58
CA ASN A 13 -12.33 28.01 -0.47
C ASN A 13 -11.56 28.50 -1.70
N GLU A 14 -12.01 29.59 -2.32
CA GLU A 14 -11.30 30.28 -3.41
C GLU A 14 -9.83 30.55 -3.06
N SER A 15 -9.50 30.71 -1.76
CA SER A 15 -8.11 30.84 -1.30
C SER A 15 -7.25 29.59 -1.51
N SER A 16 -7.84 28.39 -1.40
CA SER A 16 -7.16 27.11 -1.64
C SER A 16 -6.92 26.89 -3.14
N LEU A 17 -7.79 27.42 -3.99
CA LEU A 17 -7.64 27.40 -5.45
C LEU A 17 -6.60 28.42 -5.94
N GLN A 18 -6.49 29.59 -5.31
CA GLN A 18 -5.45 30.57 -5.62
C GLN A 18 -4.03 30.11 -5.24
N ASP A 19 -3.88 29.36 -4.14
CA ASP A 19 -2.60 28.73 -3.78
C ASP A 19 -2.17 27.60 -4.76
N ILE A 20 -3.12 27.09 -5.55
CA ILE A 20 -2.89 26.05 -6.57
C ILE A 20 -2.45 26.69 -7.90
N GLU A 21 -2.99 27.86 -8.27
CA GLU A 21 -2.70 28.54 -9.55
C GLU A 21 -1.26 29.06 -9.70
N ASP A 22 -0.56 29.37 -8.59
CA ASP A 22 0.78 29.99 -8.63
C ASP A 22 1.92 28.98 -8.86
N ASP A 23 1.60 27.70 -9.07
CA ASP A 23 2.51 26.58 -8.83
C ASP A 23 2.64 25.66 -10.05
N SER A 24 2.90 26.22 -11.24
CA SER A 24 2.85 25.53 -12.55
C SER A 24 3.49 24.11 -12.60
N ILE A 25 4.60 23.87 -11.88
CA ILE A 25 5.28 22.56 -11.80
C ILE A 25 4.47 21.53 -11.01
N PHE A 26 3.81 21.95 -9.93
CA PHE A 26 2.95 21.11 -9.11
C PHE A 26 1.51 21.06 -9.65
N LEU A 27 1.08 22.12 -10.35
CA LEU A 27 -0.14 22.15 -11.14
C LEU A 27 -0.07 21.06 -12.23
N GLU A 28 1.05 20.90 -12.94
CA GLU A 28 1.26 19.81 -13.90
C GLU A 28 1.19 18.41 -13.25
N TRP A 29 1.59 18.28 -11.97
CA TRP A 29 1.46 17.03 -11.21
C TRP A 29 0.04 16.73 -10.75
N ALA A 30 -0.76 17.76 -10.52
CA ALA A 30 -2.18 17.68 -10.18
C ALA A 30 -3.08 17.56 -11.42
N LEU A 31 -2.63 18.11 -12.56
CA LEU A 31 -3.31 18.14 -13.86
C LEU A 31 -3.01 16.92 -14.74
N MET A 32 -2.11 16.02 -14.35
CA MET A 32 -2.03 14.67 -14.94
C MET A 32 -3.34 13.91 -14.65
N GLU A 33 -4.30 14.22 -15.52
CA GLU A 33 -5.62 13.67 -15.82
C GLU A 33 -6.40 13.08 -14.64
N GLY A 34 -7.44 13.79 -14.21
CA GLY A 34 -8.37 13.32 -13.18
C GLY A 34 -8.94 11.91 -13.45
N SER A 35 -9.06 11.50 -14.72
CA SER A 35 -9.41 10.13 -15.12
C SER A 35 -8.34 9.10 -14.73
N GLU A 36 -7.06 9.37 -15.01
CA GLU A 36 -5.95 8.50 -14.59
C GLU A 36 -5.90 8.39 -13.07
N ARG A 37 -6.15 9.50 -12.36
CA ARG A 37 -6.16 9.50 -10.91
C ARG A 37 -7.34 8.72 -10.32
N ILE A 38 -8.53 8.85 -10.88
CA ILE A 38 -9.70 8.04 -10.46
C ILE A 38 -9.43 6.56 -10.70
N ASN A 39 -8.83 6.20 -11.84
CA ASN A 39 -8.45 4.82 -12.14
C ASN A 39 -7.41 4.28 -11.13
N GLU A 40 -6.46 5.11 -10.70
CA GLU A 40 -5.51 4.78 -9.64
C GLU A 40 -6.22 4.49 -8.30
N LEU A 41 -7.09 5.39 -7.86
CA LEU A 41 -7.85 5.24 -6.62
C LEU A 41 -8.69 3.95 -6.64
N TYR A 42 -9.36 3.69 -7.76
CA TYR A 42 -10.12 2.46 -7.97
C TYR A 42 -9.22 1.23 -7.89
N ARG A 43 -8.05 1.26 -8.55
CA ARG A 43 -7.08 0.15 -8.54
C ARG A 43 -6.60 -0.13 -7.12
N GLN A 44 -6.30 0.91 -6.34
CA GLN A 44 -5.85 0.80 -4.95
C GLN A 44 -6.95 0.22 -4.03
N LEU A 45 -8.20 0.67 -4.20
CA LEU A 45 -9.35 0.13 -3.47
C LEU A 45 -9.58 -1.35 -3.80
N ARG A 46 -9.56 -1.71 -5.08
CA ARG A 46 -9.70 -3.10 -5.53
C ARG A 46 -8.60 -4.00 -4.98
N THR A 47 -7.37 -3.51 -5.01
CA THR A 47 -6.19 -4.20 -4.44
C THR A 47 -6.38 -4.48 -2.96
N PHE A 48 -6.84 -3.49 -2.20
CA PHE A 48 -7.17 -3.66 -0.78
C PHE A 48 -8.25 -4.73 -0.57
N LEU A 49 -9.34 -4.69 -1.34
CA LEU A 49 -10.43 -5.67 -1.24
C LEU A 49 -9.96 -7.09 -1.58
N ASN A 50 -9.10 -7.26 -2.60
CA ASN A 50 -8.49 -8.55 -2.94
C ASN A 50 -7.70 -9.11 -1.74
N TYR A 51 -6.89 -8.29 -1.08
CA TYR A 51 -6.16 -8.73 0.11
C TYR A 51 -7.05 -9.01 1.31
N LYS A 52 -8.10 -8.21 1.54
CA LYS A 52 -9.09 -8.50 2.58
C LYS A 52 -9.75 -9.85 2.34
N PHE A 53 -10.15 -10.10 1.09
CA PHE A 53 -10.73 -11.39 0.67
C PHE A 53 -9.75 -12.55 0.89
N ALA A 54 -8.47 -12.36 0.52
CA ALA A 54 -7.43 -13.35 0.74
C ALA A 54 -7.26 -13.73 2.22
N LEU A 55 -7.23 -12.74 3.13
CA LEU A 55 -7.14 -12.99 4.57
C LEU A 55 -8.37 -13.73 5.11
N ILE A 56 -9.58 -13.34 4.68
CA ILE A 56 -10.81 -14.04 5.06
C ILE A 56 -10.74 -15.50 4.58
N HIS A 57 -10.39 -15.71 3.32
CA HIS A 57 -10.26 -17.06 2.76
C HIS A 57 -9.22 -17.88 3.54
N GLN A 58 -8.07 -17.30 3.88
CA GLN A 58 -7.04 -17.96 4.67
C GLN A 58 -7.51 -18.32 6.08
N ARG A 59 -8.32 -17.47 6.72
CA ARG A 59 -8.88 -17.72 8.07
C ARG A 59 -9.90 -18.85 8.09
N TYR A 60 -10.74 -18.96 7.08
CA TYR A 60 -11.88 -19.89 7.07
C TYR A 60 -11.66 -21.17 6.23
N SER A 61 -10.55 -21.27 5.51
CA SER A 61 -10.19 -22.50 4.79
C SER A 61 -9.68 -23.58 5.75
N LYS A 62 -10.39 -24.72 5.82
CA LYS A 62 -10.09 -25.87 6.70
C LYS A 62 -8.82 -26.66 6.35
N SER A 63 -8.05 -26.20 5.37
CA SER A 63 -6.79 -26.82 4.97
C SER A 63 -5.74 -25.72 5.00
N PRO A 64 -4.54 -25.94 5.59
CA PRO A 64 -3.42 -25.10 5.24
C PRO A 64 -3.33 -25.23 3.74
N VAL A 65 -3.73 -24.18 3.01
CA VAL A 65 -3.65 -24.19 1.56
C VAL A 65 -2.16 -24.29 1.29
N ASN A 66 -1.68 -25.52 1.13
CA ASN A 66 -0.48 -25.82 0.43
C ASN A 66 -0.78 -25.28 -0.95
N ASN A 67 -0.47 -24.00 -1.16
CA ASN A 67 -0.47 -23.34 -2.44
C ASN A 67 0.68 -23.97 -3.24
N ASN A 68 0.51 -25.26 -3.54
CA ASN A 68 1.12 -26.01 -4.60
C ASN A 68 0.46 -25.61 -5.94
N LYS A 69 -0.24 -24.47 -6.01
CA LYS A 69 -0.29 -23.69 -7.25
C LYS A 69 1.17 -23.39 -7.56
N THR A 70 1.76 -24.24 -8.39
CA THR A 70 3.12 -24.19 -8.95
C THR A 70 3.71 -22.80 -8.79
N LYS A 71 4.82 -22.68 -8.06
CA LYS A 71 5.68 -21.50 -8.07
C LYS A 71 6.00 -21.20 -9.53
N ASN A 72 5.14 -20.41 -10.16
CA ASN A 72 5.34 -19.96 -11.52
C ASN A 72 6.55 -19.05 -11.46
N GLU A 73 7.54 -19.23 -12.33
CA GLU A 73 8.72 -18.35 -12.40
C GLU A 73 8.29 -16.88 -12.47
N ARG A 74 7.16 -16.61 -13.14
CA ARG A 74 6.52 -15.28 -13.17
C ARG A 74 6.19 -14.74 -11.77
N ASN A 75 5.68 -15.56 -10.85
CA ASN A 75 5.34 -15.11 -9.50
C ASN A 75 6.61 -14.80 -8.69
N ILE A 76 7.67 -15.59 -8.86
CA ILE A 76 8.96 -15.37 -8.21
C ILE A 76 9.59 -14.07 -8.71
N ASN A 77 9.55 -13.83 -10.03
CA ASN A 77 10.08 -12.61 -10.64
C ASN A 77 9.32 -11.38 -10.14
N ASN A 78 7.99 -11.37 -10.18
CA ASN A 78 7.18 -10.26 -9.65
C ASN A 78 7.48 -9.97 -8.16
N CYS A 79 7.72 -11.01 -7.34
CA CYS A 79 8.09 -10.81 -5.94
C CYS A 79 9.48 -10.21 -5.75
N ARG A 80 10.45 -10.61 -6.60
CA ARG A 80 11.80 -10.04 -6.59
C ARG A 80 11.74 -8.58 -7.04
N ASP A 81 11.07 -8.32 -8.16
CA ASP A 81 10.91 -6.98 -8.72
C ASP A 81 10.24 -6.04 -7.70
N LEU A 82 9.19 -6.50 -7.02
CA LEU A 82 8.56 -5.74 -5.94
C LEU A 82 9.53 -5.48 -4.78
N SER A 83 10.29 -6.49 -4.36
CA SER A 83 11.24 -6.35 -3.24
C SER A 83 12.33 -5.33 -3.55
N ASP A 84 12.85 -5.34 -4.77
CA ASP A 84 13.88 -4.41 -5.24
C ASP A 84 13.32 -2.97 -5.30
N LEU A 85 12.12 -2.79 -5.84
CA LEU A 85 11.43 -1.49 -5.85
C LEU A 85 11.20 -0.95 -4.43
N ILE A 86 10.75 -1.81 -3.51
CA ILE A 86 10.54 -1.43 -2.10
C ILE A 86 11.87 -1.02 -1.46
N TYR A 87 12.94 -1.77 -1.70
CA TYR A 87 14.26 -1.44 -1.16
C TYR A 87 14.75 -0.08 -1.67
N GLU A 88 14.61 0.19 -2.96
CA GLU A 88 14.98 1.47 -3.56
C GLU A 88 14.14 2.62 -2.97
N TYR A 89 12.83 2.41 -2.82
CA TYR A 89 11.93 3.40 -2.22
C TYR A 89 12.29 3.71 -0.77
N LEU A 90 12.58 2.68 0.04
CA LEU A 90 13.04 2.85 1.42
C LEU A 90 14.40 3.54 1.49
N SER A 91 15.28 3.32 0.52
CA SER A 91 16.57 4.02 0.41
C SER A 91 16.35 5.52 0.18
N LEU A 92 15.47 5.90 -0.75
CA LEU A 92 15.13 7.30 -0.99
C LEU A 92 14.49 7.98 0.23
N ILE A 93 13.58 7.28 0.92
CA ILE A 93 12.99 7.76 2.18
C ILE A 93 14.08 8.07 3.21
N LYS A 94 15.10 7.20 3.33
CA LYS A 94 16.24 7.44 4.23
C LYS A 94 17.10 8.62 3.79
N VAL A 95 17.32 8.80 2.48
CA VAL A 95 18.10 9.92 1.94
C VAL A 95 17.48 11.26 2.32
N ILE A 96 16.15 11.37 2.32
CA ILE A 96 15.46 12.59 2.75
C ILE A 96 15.34 12.74 4.29
N GLY A 97 15.95 11.83 5.05
CA GLY A 97 15.89 11.79 6.51
C GLY A 97 14.47 11.53 7.05
N ALA A 98 13.66 10.82 6.27
CA ALA A 98 12.33 10.39 6.66
C ALA A 98 12.34 8.97 7.25
N GLY A 99 11.38 8.71 8.11
CA GLY A 99 10.99 7.39 8.60
C GLY A 99 9.46 7.27 8.54
N GLU A 100 8.91 6.17 9.05
CA GLU A 100 7.48 5.87 8.88
C GLU A 100 6.56 6.97 9.41
N ASN A 101 6.91 7.59 10.55
CA ASN A 101 6.04 8.53 11.26
C ASN A 101 6.14 9.98 10.78
N ASN A 102 7.11 10.32 9.93
CA ASN A 102 7.35 11.71 9.52
C ASN A 102 7.49 11.87 7.99
N LEU A 103 7.21 10.81 7.21
CA LEU A 103 7.37 10.80 5.76
C LEU A 103 6.54 11.91 5.09
N ALA A 104 5.23 11.97 5.34
CA ALA A 104 4.35 13.02 4.82
C ALA A 104 4.89 14.42 5.12
N LYS A 105 5.26 14.68 6.38
CA LYS A 105 5.83 15.97 6.79
C LYS A 105 7.12 16.28 6.05
N LYS A 106 8.03 15.30 5.90
CA LYS A 106 9.30 15.49 5.18
C LYS A 106 9.07 15.77 3.70
N ILE A 107 8.14 15.08 3.05
CA ILE A 107 7.75 15.35 1.67
C ILE A 107 7.20 16.77 1.55
N GLN A 108 6.30 17.16 2.45
CA GLN A 108 5.73 18.52 2.48
C GLN A 108 6.81 19.60 2.66
N ASP A 109 7.75 19.39 3.59
CA ASP A 109 8.86 20.31 3.83
C ASP A 109 9.74 20.45 2.57
N ILE A 110 10.00 19.36 1.84
CA ILE A 110 10.76 19.38 0.58
C ILE A 110 9.99 20.11 -0.51
N MET A 111 8.67 19.84 -0.65
CA MET A 111 7.81 20.53 -1.61
C MET A 111 7.84 22.05 -1.36
N GLN A 112 7.65 22.49 -0.11
CA GLN A 112 7.72 23.90 0.26
C GLN A 112 9.08 24.53 -0.05
N ARG A 113 10.19 23.84 0.27
CA ARG A 113 11.53 24.33 -0.09
C ARG A 113 11.73 24.41 -1.59
N ALA A 114 11.26 23.42 -2.36
CA ALA A 114 11.35 23.39 -3.81
C ALA A 114 10.56 24.54 -4.48
N LYS A 115 9.44 24.97 -3.88
CA LYS A 115 8.69 26.16 -4.32
C LYS A 115 9.47 27.45 -4.11
N LEU A 116 10.11 27.59 -2.94
CA LEU A 116 10.88 28.79 -2.58
C LEU A 116 12.23 28.88 -3.30
N HIS A 117 12.84 27.73 -3.55
CA HIS A 117 14.11 27.58 -4.23
C HIS A 117 14.01 26.40 -5.20
N ALA A 118 14.02 26.67 -6.50
CA ALA A 118 13.99 25.65 -7.55
C ALA A 118 15.32 24.87 -7.64
N GLY A 119 15.72 24.23 -6.53
CA GLY A 119 16.81 23.29 -6.49
C GLY A 119 16.43 22.07 -7.32
N GLY A 120 17.21 21.79 -8.36
CA GLY A 120 16.97 20.62 -9.21
C GLY A 120 16.99 19.31 -8.42
N PHE A 121 17.77 19.24 -7.35
CA PHE A 121 17.88 18.04 -6.51
C PHE A 121 16.58 17.71 -5.77
N GLU A 122 15.94 18.69 -5.12
CA GLU A 122 14.70 18.48 -4.38
C GLU A 122 13.54 18.06 -5.30
N ILE A 123 13.44 18.66 -6.48
CA ILE A 123 12.42 18.28 -7.46
C ILE A 123 12.69 16.86 -7.98
N GLU A 124 13.94 16.53 -8.30
CA GLU A 124 14.33 15.20 -8.76
C GLU A 124 14.04 14.10 -7.72
N ILE A 125 14.32 14.34 -6.44
CA ILE A 125 14.04 13.34 -5.40
C ILE A 125 12.54 13.13 -5.22
N LEU A 126 11.73 14.19 -5.26
CA LEU A 126 10.26 14.09 -5.20
C LEU A 126 9.70 13.32 -6.40
N LYS A 127 10.20 13.59 -7.62
CA LYS A 127 9.82 12.85 -8.83
C LYS A 127 10.13 11.36 -8.70
N LYS A 128 11.33 11.02 -8.21
CA LYS A 128 11.73 9.61 -8.01
C LYS A 128 10.85 8.90 -7.00
N ILE A 129 10.54 9.54 -5.86
CA ILE A 129 9.62 8.99 -4.85
C ILE A 129 8.25 8.73 -5.47
N LYS A 130 7.69 9.71 -6.22
CA LYS A 130 6.39 9.58 -6.89
C LYS A 130 6.37 8.42 -7.90
N LEU A 131 7.38 8.34 -8.77
CA LEU A 131 7.48 7.32 -9.81
C LEU A 131 7.65 5.90 -9.24
N LEU A 132 8.53 5.75 -8.23
CA LEU A 132 8.71 4.47 -7.55
C LEU A 132 7.45 4.07 -6.80
N GLY A 133 6.80 5.00 -6.11
CA GLY A 133 5.54 4.71 -5.41
C GLY A 133 4.45 4.19 -6.35
N GLY A 134 4.30 4.81 -7.53
CA GLY A 134 3.39 4.32 -8.57
C GLY A 134 3.76 2.93 -9.10
N SER A 135 5.06 2.67 -9.31
CA SER A 135 5.56 1.37 -9.77
C SER A 135 5.29 0.26 -8.74
N ILE A 136 5.51 0.55 -7.46
CA ILE A 136 5.21 -0.37 -6.36
C ILE A 136 3.71 -0.66 -6.30
N TRP A 137 2.85 0.36 -6.39
CA TRP A 137 1.40 0.16 -6.41
C TRP A 137 0.94 -0.74 -7.55
N LYS A 138 1.56 -0.62 -8.71
CA LYS A 138 1.27 -1.47 -9.87
C LYS A 138 1.65 -2.93 -9.60
N GLU A 139 2.83 -3.19 -9.05
CA GLU A 139 3.27 -4.55 -8.72
C GLU A 139 2.43 -5.17 -7.60
N ILE A 140 2.10 -4.40 -6.55
CA ILE A 140 1.18 -4.83 -5.49
C ILE A 140 -0.18 -5.20 -6.10
N HIS A 141 -0.71 -4.39 -7.01
CA HIS A 141 -1.97 -4.69 -7.68
C HIS A 141 -1.90 -6.01 -8.47
N ILE A 142 -0.85 -6.19 -9.29
CA ILE A 142 -0.65 -7.43 -10.05
C ILE A 142 -0.63 -8.65 -9.11
N LEU A 143 0.11 -8.57 -8.00
CA LEU A 143 0.17 -9.66 -7.01
C LEU A 143 -1.20 -9.96 -6.38
N SER A 144 -2.01 -8.93 -6.14
CA SER A 144 -3.37 -9.10 -5.62
C SER A 144 -4.30 -9.80 -6.62
N GLU A 145 -4.13 -9.55 -7.92
CA GLU A 145 -4.97 -10.16 -8.98
C GLU A 145 -4.59 -11.61 -9.27
N ILE A 146 -3.31 -11.99 -9.13
CA ILE A 146 -2.87 -13.38 -9.34
C ILE A 146 -3.04 -14.26 -8.09
N GLU A 147 -3.64 -13.72 -7.03
CA GLU A 147 -3.90 -14.40 -5.77
C GLU A 147 -2.65 -15.01 -5.10
N TYR A 148 -1.49 -14.36 -5.22
CA TYR A 148 -0.25 -14.87 -4.65
C TYR A 148 -0.04 -14.36 -3.22
N TYR A 149 -0.41 -15.20 -2.26
CA TYR A 149 -0.48 -14.84 -0.84
C TYR A 149 0.47 -15.69 -0.01
N ASN A 150 1.72 -15.24 0.11
CA ASN A 150 2.63 -15.71 1.15
C ASN A 150 2.56 -14.74 2.34
N SER A 151 2.49 -15.24 3.56
CA SER A 151 2.33 -14.41 4.75
C SER A 151 3.46 -13.38 4.95
N THR A 152 4.70 -13.72 4.60
CA THR A 152 5.84 -12.81 4.65
C THR A 152 5.70 -11.71 3.60
N LEU A 153 5.26 -12.08 2.39
CA LEU A 153 4.99 -11.12 1.33
C LEU A 153 3.83 -10.18 1.71
N LEU A 154 2.72 -10.71 2.22
CA LEU A 154 1.57 -9.91 2.66
C LEU A 154 1.97 -8.90 3.72
N ASN A 155 2.77 -9.31 4.72
CA ASN A 155 3.28 -8.38 5.74
C ASN A 155 4.13 -7.27 5.14
N MET A 156 5.02 -7.60 4.18
CA MET A 156 5.81 -6.60 3.45
C MET A 156 4.92 -5.65 2.65
N VAL A 157 3.92 -6.19 1.94
CA VAL A 157 2.97 -5.42 1.13
C VAL A 157 2.18 -4.45 2.01
N PHE A 158 1.62 -4.88 3.14
CA PHE A 158 0.80 -4.02 3.99
C PHE A 158 1.62 -2.88 4.63
N LYS A 159 2.83 -3.18 5.10
CA LYS A 159 3.76 -2.15 5.60
C LYS A 159 4.13 -1.13 4.52
N THR A 160 4.37 -1.61 3.32
CA THR A 160 4.70 -0.75 2.17
C THR A 160 3.50 0.09 1.76
N ALA A 161 2.30 -0.50 1.68
CA ALA A 161 1.07 0.21 1.34
C ALA A 161 0.76 1.34 2.33
N LYS A 162 0.98 1.12 3.64
CA LYS A 162 0.89 2.17 4.67
C LYS A 162 1.81 3.35 4.35
N LEU A 163 3.09 3.08 4.07
CA LEU A 163 4.08 4.10 3.71
C LEU A 163 3.71 4.86 2.43
N LEU A 164 3.20 4.14 1.42
CA LEU A 164 2.75 4.75 0.17
C LEU A 164 1.55 5.65 0.38
N CYS A 165 0.55 5.22 1.16
CA CYS A 165 -0.61 6.03 1.50
C CYS A 165 -0.19 7.33 2.21
N ASN A 166 0.76 7.23 3.14
CA ASN A 166 1.31 8.38 3.86
C ASN A 166 1.93 9.39 2.88
N ALA A 167 2.77 8.94 1.95
CA ALA A 167 3.38 9.78 0.93
C ALA A 167 2.35 10.37 -0.06
N GLU A 168 1.44 9.54 -0.59
CA GLU A 168 0.44 9.97 -1.57
C GLU A 168 -0.56 10.95 -1.01
N SER A 169 -0.89 10.86 0.29
CA SER A 169 -1.74 11.86 0.94
C SER A 169 -1.15 13.28 0.88
N THR A 170 0.17 13.38 0.72
CA THR A 170 0.89 14.65 0.58
C THR A 170 0.99 15.09 -0.88
N PHE A 171 1.30 14.17 -1.80
CA PHE A 171 1.38 14.47 -3.23
C PHE A 171 0.03 14.81 -3.85
N TYR A 172 -1.06 14.30 -3.29
CA TYR A 172 -2.40 14.42 -3.86
C TYR A 172 -3.39 14.89 -2.81
N PHE A 173 -3.21 16.15 -2.40
CA PHE A 173 -4.00 16.80 -1.35
C PHE A 173 -5.53 16.64 -1.50
N PRO A 174 -6.14 16.78 -2.71
CA PRO A 174 -7.59 16.60 -2.88
C PRO A 174 -8.10 15.21 -2.48
N PHE A 175 -7.25 14.19 -2.56
CA PHE A 175 -7.58 12.80 -2.20
C PHE A 175 -6.94 12.37 -0.89
N SER A 176 -6.37 13.30 -0.10
CA SER A 176 -5.64 12.98 1.12
C SER A 176 -6.46 12.17 2.13
N ASN A 177 -7.77 12.42 2.23
CA ASN A 177 -8.67 11.66 3.10
C ASN A 177 -8.82 10.20 2.64
N PHE A 178 -8.92 9.95 1.33
CA PHE A 178 -8.94 8.59 0.80
C PHE A 178 -7.67 7.83 1.21
N TYR A 179 -6.50 8.46 1.05
CA TYR A 179 -5.23 7.84 1.42
C TYR A 179 -5.11 7.56 2.91
N LYS A 180 -5.58 8.47 3.77
CA LYS A 180 -5.57 8.25 5.22
C LYS A 180 -6.49 7.10 5.63
N GLU A 181 -7.67 6.98 5.02
CA GLU A 181 -8.57 5.85 5.28
C GLU A 181 -7.98 4.53 4.74
N LEU A 182 -7.39 4.56 3.54
CA LEU A 182 -6.70 3.41 2.98
C LEU A 182 -5.51 2.97 3.84
N GLU A 183 -4.75 3.91 4.41
CA GLU A 183 -3.67 3.64 5.36
C GLU A 183 -4.18 2.90 6.60
N LYS A 184 -5.25 3.39 7.23
CA LYS A 184 -5.88 2.72 8.39
C LYS A 184 -6.31 1.30 8.03
N ASN A 185 -6.94 1.14 6.88
CA ASN A 185 -7.37 -0.16 6.38
C ASN A 185 -6.19 -1.14 6.21
N TYR A 186 -5.04 -0.69 5.69
CA TYR A 186 -3.85 -1.54 5.61
C TYR A 186 -3.22 -1.84 6.97
N ILE A 187 -3.27 -0.92 7.93
CA ILE A 187 -2.85 -1.17 9.33
C ILE A 187 -3.70 -2.29 9.95
N GLU A 188 -5.01 -2.29 9.71
CA GLU A 188 -5.90 -3.35 10.16
C GLU A 188 -5.57 -4.70 9.52
N LEU A 189 -5.28 -4.74 8.21
CA LEU A 189 -4.82 -5.96 7.54
C LEU A 189 -3.49 -6.49 8.10
N GLU A 190 -2.54 -5.60 8.41
CA GLU A 190 -1.26 -5.93 9.04
C GLU A 190 -1.47 -6.59 10.42
N TYR A 191 -2.38 -6.06 11.22
CA TYR A 191 -2.76 -6.65 12.50
C TYR A 191 -3.42 -8.02 12.32
N GLU A 192 -4.37 -8.14 11.39
CA GLU A 192 -5.07 -9.38 11.10
C GLU A 192 -4.13 -10.50 10.64
N ILE A 193 -3.21 -10.24 9.70
CA ILE A 193 -2.24 -11.25 9.25
C ILE A 193 -1.28 -11.65 10.37
N SER A 194 -0.85 -10.69 11.20
CA SER A 194 0.02 -10.97 12.34
C SER A 194 -0.66 -11.89 13.36
N SER A 195 -1.94 -11.66 13.64
CA SER A 195 -2.74 -12.51 14.52
C SER A 195 -2.88 -13.94 13.96
N LEU A 196 -3.17 -14.08 12.66
CA LEU A 196 -3.29 -15.38 11.99
C LEU A 196 -1.98 -16.17 12.02
N LEU A 197 -0.84 -15.51 11.86
CA LEU A 197 0.48 -16.15 11.93
C LEU A 197 0.82 -16.62 13.34
N TYR A 198 0.35 -15.92 14.36
CA TYR A 198 0.54 -16.28 15.75
C TYR A 198 -0.32 -17.49 16.14
N THR A 199 -1.62 -17.48 15.85
CA THR A 199 -2.54 -18.59 16.16
C THR A 199 -2.13 -19.90 15.46
N ASN A 200 -1.73 -19.85 14.19
CA ASN A 200 -1.25 -21.03 13.46
C ASN A 200 0.01 -21.67 14.07
N ARG A 201 0.83 -20.92 14.82
CA ARG A 201 2.00 -21.49 15.50
C ARG A 201 1.63 -22.22 16.78
N GLU A 202 0.64 -21.74 17.53
CA GLU A 202 0.19 -22.36 18.79
C GLU A 202 -0.56 -23.67 18.52
N GLU A 203 -1.41 -23.71 17.48
CA GLU A 203 -2.16 -24.93 17.10
C GLU A 203 -1.28 -26.05 16.50
N GLN A 204 -0.06 -25.73 16.04
CA GLN A 204 0.90 -26.73 15.54
C GLN A 204 1.54 -27.58 16.66
N TYR A 205 1.54 -27.12 17.90
CA TYR A 205 2.13 -27.87 19.02
C TYR A 205 1.24 -29.01 19.55
N ASP A 206 -0.05 -29.06 19.19
CA ASP A 206 -1.00 -30.02 19.76
C ASP A 206 -1.31 -31.27 18.90
N VAL A 207 -0.76 -31.36 17.69
CA VAL A 207 -1.07 -32.48 16.77
C VAL A 207 -0.13 -33.70 16.94
N LYS A 208 0.90 -33.61 17.79
CA LYS A 208 1.82 -34.74 18.09
C LYS A 208 1.45 -35.54 19.33
N SER A 209 0.18 -35.84 19.61
CA SER A 209 -0.14 -37.03 20.40
C SER A 209 -1.60 -37.44 20.23
N ARG A 210 -1.83 -38.57 19.56
CA ARG A 210 -2.94 -39.51 19.74
C ARG A 210 -2.89 -40.52 18.59
N GLN A 211 -1.88 -41.39 18.62
CA GLN A 211 -2.09 -42.71 18.05
C GLN A 211 -2.80 -43.54 19.13
N PRO A 212 -4.04 -44.00 18.92
CA PRO A 212 -4.65 -44.94 19.84
C PRO A 212 -3.86 -46.25 19.75
N LYS A 213 -3.20 -46.63 20.84
CA LYS A 213 -2.63 -47.97 20.98
C LYS A 213 -3.78 -48.97 21.04
N VAL A 214 -4.09 -49.61 19.92
CA VAL A 214 -4.97 -50.78 19.89
C VAL A 214 -4.21 -51.92 20.57
N LYS A 215 -4.66 -52.32 21.76
CA LYS A 215 -4.23 -53.58 22.38
C LYS A 215 -5.01 -54.70 21.70
N ILE A 216 -4.32 -55.58 21.00
CA ILE A 216 -4.84 -56.89 20.63
C ILE A 216 -4.74 -57.74 21.91
N LEU A 217 -5.87 -58.24 22.40
CA LEU A 217 -5.92 -59.24 23.46
C LEU A 217 -5.78 -60.61 22.78
N GLU A 218 -4.73 -61.35 23.13
CA GLU A 218 -4.61 -62.80 22.87
C GLU A 218 -5.47 -63.59 23.87
#